data_AF-A0A0F9S3A7-F1
#
_entry.id   AF-A0A0F9S3A7-F1
#
_cell.length_a   1.000
_cell.length_b   1.000
_cell.length_c   1.000
_cell.angle_alpha   90.00
_cell.angle_beta   90.00
_cell.angle_gamma   90.00
#
_symmetry.space_group_name_H-M   'P 1'
#
loop_
_entity.id
_entity.type
_entity.pdbx_description
1 polymer ?
#
loop_
_entity_poly.entity_id
_entity_poly.type
_entity_poly.pdbx_seq_one_letter_code
_entity_poly.pdbx_strand_id
1 'polypeptide(L)'
;MSGIQVLRGQRVKFSNPLKDVHTATLPIAGCAWIDTNDGVVVIDTLINPAAAEKTREQIKGKVRYVIYSHGHLDHILGTNAFMDDGTEVIANKYLPDRLDRYKMLAPHRAHISAVQFNIPEVVFPMKFVYPTKTFLGDMTIKLGGKTFELHTARAETDDVCWVYVPELNAAFIGDLIIGRSFPNIGNPWKPTRFALDWAKTLEKVRALNPEYIFCNGAGAMFKGEEAREALDANIEVIRNLHEQVVDYINEDMHITEMIHKVKIPDHLKDSPYLNPSYSRPEFFTFNVYRWLHGYMDNNPSHLLPRPETEVMGELNKLIGDPEKIIKRSKELLEQDQAQLALEVLDVLIQADPDNIEARKLRIELLKRLAAEDYCLMSRNAWIYYINKDTEFIKSKSKKVE
;
A
#
# COMPACT_ATOMS: atom_id res chain seq x y z
N MET A 1 4.99 4.45 23.10
CA MET A 1 3.88 4.17 22.15
C MET A 1 4.23 2.90 21.39
N SER A 2 3.28 1.99 21.20
CA SER A 2 3.43 0.83 20.33
C SER A 2 2.83 1.12 18.95
N GLY A 3 3.53 0.72 17.89
CA GLY A 3 2.98 0.79 16.53
C GLY A 3 1.84 -0.20 16.31
N ILE A 4 1.06 0.01 15.26
CA ILE A 4 -0.06 -0.87 14.90
C ILE A 4 0.50 -2.10 14.19
N GLN A 5 0.34 -3.28 14.78
CA GLN A 5 0.77 -4.55 14.19
C GLN A 5 -0.42 -5.26 13.54
N VAL A 6 -0.31 -5.51 12.23
CA VAL A 6 -1.40 -6.12 11.45
C VAL A 6 -1.21 -7.63 11.24
N LEU A 7 -0.01 -8.17 11.49
CA LEU A 7 0.41 -9.52 11.04
C LEU A 7 0.41 -10.63 12.12
N ARG A 8 0.04 -10.37 13.38
CA ARG A 8 0.21 -11.37 14.46
C ARG A 8 -1.03 -12.26 14.70
N GLY A 9 -0.84 -13.58 14.60
CA GLY A 9 -1.58 -14.59 15.36
C GLY A 9 -3.07 -14.77 15.02
N GLN A 10 -3.44 -14.65 13.74
CA GLN A 10 -4.85 -14.61 13.36
C GLN A 10 -5.35 -15.93 12.79
N ARG A 11 -6.54 -16.34 13.22
CA ARG A 11 -7.25 -17.50 12.69
C ARG A 11 -7.89 -17.10 11.36
N VAL A 12 -7.67 -17.92 10.34
CA VAL A 12 -8.41 -17.83 9.08
C VAL A 12 -9.90 -17.96 9.36
N LYS A 13 -10.71 -17.07 8.78
CA LYS A 13 -12.18 -17.13 8.85
C LYS A 13 -12.72 -17.62 7.51
N PHE A 14 -13.56 -18.63 7.55
CA PHE A 14 -14.21 -19.19 6.37
C PHE A 14 -15.64 -18.66 6.23
N SER A 15 -16.08 -18.41 5.00
CA SER A 15 -17.48 -18.09 4.71
C SER A 15 -17.91 -18.64 3.35
N ASN A 16 -19.23 -18.83 3.17
CA ASN A 16 -19.85 -19.34 1.95
C ASN A 16 -20.84 -18.29 1.41
N PRO A 17 -20.35 -17.17 0.86
CA PRO A 17 -21.18 -16.02 0.49
C PRO A 17 -22.21 -16.35 -0.59
N LEU A 18 -21.91 -17.30 -1.48
CA LEU A 18 -22.80 -17.82 -2.50
C LEU A 18 -22.77 -19.34 -2.51
N LYS A 19 -23.72 -19.98 -3.18
CA LYS A 19 -23.85 -21.44 -3.23
C LYS A 19 -22.55 -22.16 -3.64
N ASP A 20 -21.87 -21.62 -4.65
CA ASP A 20 -20.66 -22.21 -5.23
C ASP A 20 -19.41 -21.35 -4.98
N VAL A 21 -19.50 -20.33 -4.12
CA VAL A 21 -18.39 -19.42 -3.82
C VAL A 21 -18.10 -19.45 -2.34
N HIS A 22 -16.84 -19.67 -2.04
CA HIS A 22 -16.32 -19.80 -0.69
C HIS A 22 -15.14 -18.86 -0.52
N THR A 23 -14.92 -18.38 0.70
CA THR A 23 -13.81 -17.48 0.99
C THR A 23 -13.10 -17.86 2.29
N ALA A 24 -11.81 -17.57 2.32
CA ALA A 24 -10.94 -17.62 3.49
C ALA A 24 -10.33 -16.25 3.69
N THR A 25 -10.41 -15.71 4.91
CA THR A 25 -10.03 -14.33 5.18
C THR A 25 -9.10 -14.19 6.38
N LEU A 26 -8.10 -13.34 6.19
CA LEU A 26 -7.24 -12.73 7.21
C LEU A 26 -7.40 -11.21 7.08
N PRO A 27 -7.00 -10.41 8.08
CA PRO A 27 -7.23 -8.96 8.07
C PRO A 27 -6.68 -8.19 6.87
N ILE A 28 -5.62 -8.67 6.21
CA ILE A 28 -5.01 -8.05 5.03
C ILE A 28 -4.89 -9.01 3.84
N ALA A 29 -5.48 -10.20 3.92
CA ALA A 29 -5.29 -11.20 2.88
C ALA A 29 -6.54 -12.02 2.73
N GLY A 30 -6.93 -12.30 1.49
CA GLY A 30 -8.06 -13.12 1.15
C GLY A 30 -7.69 -14.25 0.21
N CYS A 31 -8.63 -15.17 0.08
CA CYS A 31 -8.67 -16.19 -0.95
C CYS A 31 -10.14 -16.52 -1.21
N ALA A 32 -10.53 -16.62 -2.47
CA ALA A 32 -11.80 -17.24 -2.86
C ALA A 32 -11.55 -18.54 -3.60
N TRP A 33 -12.46 -19.49 -3.46
CA TRP A 33 -12.52 -20.63 -4.36
C TRP A 33 -13.96 -20.86 -4.83
N ILE A 34 -14.05 -21.25 -6.09
CA ILE A 34 -15.31 -21.39 -6.81
C ILE A 34 -15.42 -22.83 -7.26
N ASP A 35 -16.42 -23.52 -6.72
CA ASP A 35 -16.72 -24.90 -7.05
C ASP A 35 -17.42 -24.96 -8.42
N THR A 36 -16.98 -25.89 -9.27
CA THR A 36 -17.58 -26.18 -10.58
C THR A 36 -17.80 -27.69 -10.72
N ASN A 37 -18.52 -28.10 -11.75
CA ASN A 37 -18.74 -29.53 -12.01
C ASN A 37 -17.46 -30.30 -12.38
N ASP A 38 -16.40 -29.61 -12.83
CA ASP A 38 -15.16 -30.22 -13.36
C ASP A 38 -13.90 -29.82 -12.56
N GLY A 39 -14.08 -29.37 -11.32
CA GLY A 39 -13.00 -28.96 -10.42
C GLY A 39 -13.16 -27.55 -9.86
N VAL A 40 -12.08 -27.00 -9.30
CA VAL A 40 -12.13 -25.75 -8.53
C VAL A 40 -11.22 -24.69 -9.14
N VAL A 41 -11.69 -23.45 -9.15
CA VAL A 41 -10.90 -22.25 -9.45
C VAL A 41 -10.63 -21.50 -8.15
N VAL A 42 -9.35 -21.27 -7.84
CA VAL A 42 -8.90 -20.48 -6.69
C VAL A 42 -8.48 -19.09 -7.18
N ILE A 43 -8.88 -18.04 -6.47
CA ILE A 43 -8.50 -16.65 -6.73
C ILE A 43 -7.79 -16.14 -5.48
N ASP A 44 -6.51 -15.81 -5.64
CA ASP A 44 -5.55 -15.49 -4.56
C ASP A 44 -5.39 -16.61 -3.51
N THR A 45 -4.32 -16.53 -2.71
CA THR A 45 -3.82 -17.68 -1.95
C THR A 45 -3.37 -17.35 -0.54
N LEU A 46 -3.75 -16.18 0.01
CA LEU A 46 -3.36 -15.69 1.33
C LEU A 46 -1.86 -15.39 1.50
N ILE A 47 -1.53 -14.71 2.59
CA ILE A 47 -0.15 -14.34 2.98
C ILE A 47 0.62 -15.46 3.68
N ASN A 48 -0.07 -16.44 4.25
CA ASN A 48 0.51 -17.41 5.19
C ASN A 48 0.30 -18.85 4.70
N PRO A 49 1.38 -19.62 4.45
CA PRO A 49 1.28 -21.02 4.03
C PRO A 49 0.41 -21.89 4.94
N ALA A 50 0.50 -21.74 6.27
CA ALA A 50 -0.31 -22.53 7.20
C ALA A 50 -1.81 -22.17 7.15
N ALA A 51 -2.15 -20.92 6.81
CA ALA A 51 -3.54 -20.54 6.58
C ALA A 51 -4.04 -21.06 5.23
N ALA A 52 -3.17 -21.09 4.22
CA ALA A 52 -3.47 -21.66 2.91
C ALA A 52 -3.68 -23.18 2.98
N GLU A 53 -2.87 -23.91 3.73
CA GLU A 53 -3.05 -25.35 3.99
C GLU A 53 -4.42 -25.65 4.63
N LYS A 54 -4.79 -24.91 5.68
CA LYS A 54 -6.13 -25.02 6.30
C LYS A 54 -7.26 -24.69 5.34
N THR A 55 -7.01 -23.78 4.39
CA THR A 55 -7.99 -23.43 3.36
C THR A 55 -8.11 -24.56 2.34
N ARG A 56 -6.99 -25.16 1.92
CA ARG A 56 -6.97 -26.33 1.02
C ARG A 56 -7.76 -27.51 1.59
N GLU A 57 -7.73 -27.73 2.90
CA GLU A 57 -8.52 -28.76 3.59
C GLU A 57 -10.04 -28.56 3.42
N GLN A 58 -10.51 -27.33 3.19
CA GLN A 58 -11.93 -27.04 2.93
C GLN A 58 -12.35 -27.30 1.48
N ILE A 59 -11.39 -27.35 0.55
CA ILE A 59 -11.65 -27.46 -0.88
C ILE A 59 -11.92 -28.92 -1.26
N LYS A 60 -13.13 -29.18 -1.76
CA LYS A 60 -13.53 -30.50 -2.25
C LYS A 60 -13.29 -30.56 -3.76
N GLY A 61 -12.43 -31.49 -4.17
CA GLY A 61 -12.10 -31.70 -5.58
C GLY A 61 -10.71 -31.17 -5.96
N LYS A 62 -10.44 -31.25 -7.26
CA LYS A 62 -9.14 -30.89 -7.83
C LYS A 62 -9.10 -29.41 -8.18
N VAL A 63 -8.09 -28.70 -7.69
CA VAL A 63 -7.79 -27.34 -8.11
C VAL A 63 -7.28 -27.41 -9.55
N ARG A 64 -8.01 -26.76 -10.47
CA ARG A 64 -7.65 -26.71 -11.89
C ARG A 64 -6.86 -25.46 -12.20
N TYR A 65 -7.29 -24.34 -11.61
CA TYR A 65 -6.70 -23.03 -11.84
C TYR A 65 -6.50 -22.29 -10.52
N VAL A 66 -5.34 -21.67 -10.37
CA VAL A 66 -5.07 -20.61 -9.40
C VAL A 66 -4.90 -19.32 -10.19
N ILE A 67 -5.71 -18.31 -9.91
CA ILE A 67 -5.64 -17.00 -10.55
C ILE A 67 -5.05 -16.02 -9.53
N TYR A 68 -3.94 -15.39 -9.88
CA TYR A 68 -3.41 -14.27 -9.10
C TYR A 68 -4.08 -12.99 -9.54
N SER A 69 -4.69 -12.27 -8.60
CA SER A 69 -5.20 -10.94 -8.86
C SER A 69 -4.07 -9.93 -9.09
N HIS A 70 -2.96 -10.07 -8.36
CA HIS A 70 -1.72 -9.32 -8.55
C HIS A 70 -0.59 -9.92 -7.68
N GLY A 71 0.68 -9.59 -7.97
CA GLY A 71 1.86 -10.19 -7.34
C GLY A 71 2.23 -9.63 -5.95
N HIS A 72 1.25 -9.26 -5.13
CA HIS A 72 1.47 -8.93 -3.72
C HIS A 72 1.55 -10.18 -2.84
N LEU A 73 2.31 -10.10 -1.74
CA LEU A 73 2.67 -11.28 -0.94
C LEU A 73 1.44 -11.93 -0.29
N ASP A 74 0.51 -11.10 0.14
CA ASP A 74 -0.80 -11.42 0.68
C ASP A 74 -1.74 -12.15 -0.29
N HIS A 75 -1.39 -12.21 -1.57
CA HIS A 75 -2.19 -12.82 -2.62
C HIS A 75 -1.55 -14.11 -3.17
N ILE A 76 -0.23 -14.28 -3.01
CA ILE A 76 0.52 -15.35 -3.71
C ILE A 76 1.30 -16.30 -2.80
N LEU A 77 1.54 -15.94 -1.52
CA LEU A 77 2.48 -16.69 -0.69
C LEU A 77 1.97 -18.09 -0.30
N GLY A 78 0.66 -18.31 -0.24
CA GLY A 78 0.09 -19.61 0.07
C GLY A 78 -0.05 -20.57 -1.12
N THR A 79 0.36 -20.19 -2.32
CA THR A 79 0.07 -20.94 -3.56
C THR A 79 0.43 -22.41 -3.52
N ASN A 80 1.54 -22.79 -2.89
CA ASN A 80 1.96 -24.20 -2.80
C ASN A 80 0.87 -25.11 -2.21
N ALA A 81 0.02 -24.61 -1.32
CA ALA A 81 -1.07 -25.39 -0.73
C ALA A 81 -2.16 -25.78 -1.74
N PHE A 82 -2.27 -25.05 -2.86
CA PHE A 82 -3.31 -25.23 -3.87
C PHE A 82 -2.84 -25.95 -5.14
N MET A 83 -1.59 -26.42 -5.16
CA MET A 83 -1.01 -27.09 -6.32
C MET A 83 -1.33 -28.59 -6.33
N ASP A 84 -2.36 -28.97 -7.09
CA ASP A 84 -2.60 -30.36 -7.50
C ASP A 84 -1.90 -30.66 -8.85
N ASP A 85 -1.77 -31.94 -9.23
CA ASP A 85 -1.18 -32.35 -10.52
C ASP A 85 -1.84 -31.68 -11.72
N GLY A 86 -1.10 -30.88 -12.47
CA GLY A 86 -1.61 -30.15 -13.65
C GLY A 86 -2.46 -28.93 -13.31
N THR A 87 -2.35 -28.39 -12.09
CA THR A 87 -2.87 -27.04 -11.75
C THR A 87 -2.15 -25.99 -12.59
N GLU A 88 -2.90 -25.12 -13.25
CA GLU A 88 -2.34 -23.94 -13.93
C GLU A 88 -2.43 -22.71 -13.02
N VAL A 89 -1.31 -22.00 -12.89
CA VAL A 89 -1.26 -20.68 -12.23
C VAL A 89 -1.32 -19.61 -13.30
N ILE A 90 -2.40 -18.84 -13.32
CA ILE A 90 -2.70 -17.83 -14.34
C ILE A 90 -2.55 -16.44 -13.74
N ALA A 91 -1.84 -15.57 -14.46
CA ALA A 91 -1.62 -14.19 -14.04
C ALA A 91 -1.42 -13.24 -15.22
N ASN A 92 -1.44 -11.94 -14.92
CA ASN A 92 -0.99 -10.89 -15.82
C ASN A 92 0.47 -11.14 -16.27
N LYS A 93 0.78 -10.82 -17.54
CA LYS A 93 2.11 -10.90 -18.16
C LYS A 93 3.23 -10.22 -17.36
N TYR A 94 2.93 -9.16 -16.62
CA TYR A 94 3.93 -8.39 -15.87
C TYR A 94 4.18 -8.91 -14.44
N LEU A 95 3.42 -9.91 -13.98
CA LEU A 95 3.58 -10.44 -12.62
C LEU A 95 4.97 -11.05 -12.36
N PRO A 96 5.57 -11.86 -13.26
CA PRO A 96 6.93 -12.38 -13.04
C PRO A 96 7.96 -11.28 -12.75
N ASP A 97 7.91 -10.16 -13.48
CA ASP A 97 8.82 -9.03 -13.27
C ASP A 97 8.66 -8.42 -11.88
N ARG A 98 7.43 -8.39 -11.33
CA ARG A 98 7.18 -7.97 -9.95
C ARG A 98 7.85 -8.89 -8.94
N LEU A 99 7.76 -10.21 -9.14
CA LEU A 99 8.40 -11.18 -8.25
C LEU A 99 9.92 -11.07 -8.30
N ASP A 100 10.48 -10.78 -9.47
CA ASP A 100 11.91 -10.55 -9.63
C ASP A 100 12.34 -9.25 -8.96
N ARG A 101 11.57 -8.16 -9.08
CA ARG A 101 11.79 -6.93 -8.30
C ARG A 101 11.75 -7.17 -6.80
N TYR A 102 10.88 -8.05 -6.34
CA TYR A 102 10.79 -8.44 -4.93
C TYR A 102 12.06 -9.12 -4.43
N LYS A 103 12.66 -9.98 -5.25
CA LYS A 103 13.97 -10.62 -4.94
C LYS A 103 15.11 -9.61 -5.03
N MET A 104 15.14 -8.82 -6.09
CA MET A 104 16.19 -7.83 -6.36
C MET A 104 16.31 -6.79 -5.24
N LEU A 105 15.18 -6.34 -4.70
CA LEU A 105 15.12 -5.31 -3.66
C LEU A 105 14.82 -5.89 -2.27
N ALA A 106 15.11 -7.17 -2.00
CA ALA A 106 14.71 -7.83 -0.77
C ALA A 106 15.17 -7.11 0.53
N PRO A 107 16.43 -6.61 0.65
CA PRO A 107 16.85 -5.84 1.81
C PRO A 107 16.06 -4.53 1.98
N HIS A 108 15.89 -3.78 0.88
CA HIS A 108 15.11 -2.55 0.89
C HIS A 108 13.64 -2.81 1.26
N ARG A 109 13.06 -3.92 0.78
CA ARG A 109 11.70 -4.34 1.13
C ARG A 109 11.54 -4.69 2.60
N ALA A 110 12.51 -5.38 3.20
CA ALA A 110 12.52 -5.66 4.62
C ALA A 110 12.53 -4.36 5.44
N HIS A 111 13.37 -3.40 5.03
CA HIS A 111 13.45 -2.08 5.64
C HIS A 111 12.11 -1.32 5.57
N ILE A 112 11.55 -1.10 4.37
CA ILE A 112 10.29 -0.36 4.23
C ILE A 112 9.12 -1.04 4.94
N SER A 113 9.11 -2.39 5.02
CA SER A 113 8.08 -3.12 5.73
C SER A 113 8.20 -2.94 7.24
N ALA A 114 9.43 -2.89 7.77
CA ALA A 114 9.69 -2.59 9.17
C ALA A 114 9.22 -1.18 9.55
N VAL A 115 9.45 -0.19 8.69
CA VAL A 115 8.95 1.18 8.86
C VAL A 115 7.41 1.21 8.80
N GLN A 116 6.83 0.67 7.73
CA GLN A 116 5.40 0.78 7.45
C GLN A 116 4.53 0.02 8.47
N PHE A 117 4.95 -1.18 8.89
CA PHE A 117 4.15 -2.08 9.72
C PHE A 117 4.68 -2.25 11.14
N ASN A 118 5.77 -1.56 11.50
CA ASN A 118 6.44 -1.67 12.79
C ASN A 118 6.73 -3.15 13.17
N ILE A 119 7.32 -3.87 12.23
CA ILE A 119 7.74 -5.27 12.34
C ILE A 119 9.27 -5.38 12.30
N PRO A 120 9.85 -6.51 12.75
CA PRO A 120 11.29 -6.73 12.63
C PRO A 120 11.78 -6.61 11.18
N GLU A 121 12.92 -5.94 11.00
CA GLU A 121 13.60 -5.78 9.72
C GLU A 121 14.36 -7.07 9.37
N VAL A 122 13.66 -8.02 8.74
CA VAL A 122 14.20 -9.34 8.41
C VAL A 122 14.05 -9.63 6.92
N VAL A 123 15.16 -10.03 6.31
CA VAL A 123 15.19 -10.50 4.92
C VAL A 123 14.90 -11.99 4.89
N PHE A 124 13.74 -12.36 4.36
CA PHE A 124 13.36 -13.76 4.19
C PHE A 124 13.66 -14.24 2.76
N PRO A 125 14.18 -15.46 2.57
CA PRO A 125 14.32 -16.05 1.24
C PRO A 125 12.92 -16.32 0.66
N MET A 126 12.51 -15.53 -0.33
CA MET A 126 11.19 -15.67 -0.94
C MET A 126 11.20 -16.76 -2.02
N LYS A 127 10.46 -17.84 -1.76
CA LYS A 127 10.20 -18.92 -2.73
C LYS A 127 8.80 -18.75 -3.31
N PHE A 128 8.72 -18.11 -4.46
CA PHE A 128 7.46 -17.90 -5.16
C PHE A 128 7.13 -19.05 -6.10
N VAL A 129 5.83 -19.34 -6.24
CA VAL A 129 5.30 -20.11 -7.38
C VAL A 129 5.03 -19.11 -8.50
N TYR A 130 5.81 -19.20 -9.58
CA TYR A 130 5.61 -18.35 -10.76
C TYR A 130 4.39 -18.84 -11.56
N PRO A 131 3.69 -17.93 -12.26
CA PRO A 131 2.60 -18.31 -13.15
C PRO A 131 3.07 -19.33 -14.19
N THR A 132 2.32 -20.41 -14.38
CA THR A 132 2.55 -21.36 -15.48
C THR A 132 2.03 -20.81 -16.80
N LYS A 133 1.10 -19.86 -16.74
CA LYS A 133 0.51 -19.18 -17.89
C LYS A 133 0.34 -17.70 -17.59
N THR A 134 0.74 -16.86 -18.53
CA THR A 134 0.54 -15.42 -18.44
C THR A 134 -0.18 -14.86 -19.65
N PHE A 135 -0.85 -13.72 -19.48
CA PHE A 135 -1.58 -13.06 -20.57
C PHE A 135 -1.64 -11.54 -20.39
N LEU A 136 -2.00 -10.84 -21.46
CA LEU A 136 -2.25 -9.40 -21.51
C LEU A 136 -3.52 -9.17 -22.32
N GLY A 137 -4.33 -8.20 -21.92
CA GLY A 137 -5.70 -8.03 -22.40
C GLY A 137 -6.68 -8.91 -21.65
N ASP A 138 -7.52 -9.62 -22.40
CA ASP A 138 -8.61 -10.45 -21.89
C ASP A 138 -8.34 -11.94 -22.11
N MET A 139 -8.83 -12.78 -21.20
CA MET A 139 -8.80 -14.24 -21.32
C MET A 139 -10.10 -14.83 -20.79
N THR A 140 -10.62 -15.86 -21.46
CA THR A 140 -11.78 -16.60 -20.97
C THR A 140 -11.40 -18.02 -20.62
N ILE A 141 -11.81 -18.47 -19.44
CA ILE A 141 -11.71 -19.87 -19.00
C ILE A 141 -13.13 -20.41 -18.84
N LYS A 142 -13.39 -21.61 -19.35
CA LYS A 142 -14.65 -22.33 -19.12
C LYS A 142 -14.35 -23.60 -18.34
N LEU A 143 -15.05 -23.81 -17.23
CA LEU A 143 -14.86 -25.00 -16.39
C LEU A 143 -16.18 -25.38 -15.71
N GLY A 144 -16.60 -26.64 -15.86
CA GLY A 144 -17.69 -27.20 -15.06
C GLY A 144 -19.00 -26.41 -15.08
N GLY A 145 -19.33 -25.79 -16.21
CA GLY A 145 -20.55 -24.99 -16.38
C GLY A 145 -20.46 -23.52 -15.95
N LYS A 146 -19.26 -23.00 -15.64
CA LYS A 146 -19.01 -21.58 -15.36
C LYS A 146 -18.03 -20.96 -16.35
N THR A 147 -18.20 -19.66 -16.59
CA THR A 147 -17.32 -18.85 -17.43
C THR A 147 -16.56 -17.85 -16.54
N PHE A 148 -15.23 -17.85 -16.63
CA PHE A 148 -14.38 -16.90 -15.94
C PHE A 148 -13.78 -15.96 -16.98
N GLU A 149 -14.19 -14.70 -16.93
CA GLU A 149 -13.68 -13.62 -17.77
C GLU A 149 -12.58 -12.89 -17.01
N LEU A 150 -11.34 -13.08 -17.43
CA LEU A 150 -10.16 -12.51 -16.80
C LEU A 150 -9.70 -11.29 -17.60
N HIS A 151 -9.44 -10.19 -16.90
CA HIS A 151 -9.08 -8.92 -17.50
C HIS A 151 -7.83 -8.36 -16.83
N THR A 152 -6.81 -8.09 -17.63
CA THR A 152 -5.61 -7.40 -17.14
C THR A 152 -5.80 -5.89 -17.10
N ALA A 153 -5.16 -5.23 -16.13
CA ALA A 153 -5.17 -3.79 -16.00
C ALA A 153 -3.88 -3.26 -15.35
N ARG A 154 -3.70 -1.94 -15.45
CA ARG A 154 -2.80 -1.18 -14.57
C ARG A 154 -3.69 -0.42 -13.59
N ALA A 155 -3.38 -0.54 -12.30
CA ALA A 155 -4.12 0.13 -11.25
C ALA A 155 -3.26 0.21 -9.98
N GLU A 156 -3.62 -0.55 -8.94
CA GLU A 156 -2.88 -0.69 -7.69
C GLU A 156 -1.45 -1.19 -7.93
N THR A 157 -1.30 -2.09 -8.91
CA THR A 157 -0.03 -2.50 -9.50
C THR A 157 -0.08 -2.48 -11.04
N ASP A 158 1.06 -2.76 -11.68
CA ASP A 158 1.18 -2.92 -13.14
C ASP A 158 0.68 -4.27 -13.66
N ASP A 159 0.42 -5.22 -12.75
CA ASP A 159 0.14 -6.62 -13.02
C ASP A 159 -1.24 -7.06 -12.52
N VAL A 160 -2.21 -6.13 -12.45
CA VAL A 160 -3.57 -6.45 -12.00
C VAL A 160 -4.25 -7.39 -13.01
N CYS A 161 -5.00 -8.35 -12.47
CA CYS A 161 -5.91 -9.27 -13.12
C CYS A 161 -7.19 -9.34 -12.29
N TRP A 162 -8.33 -8.94 -12.84
CA TRP A 162 -9.63 -9.10 -12.18
C TRP A 162 -10.50 -10.09 -12.95
N VAL A 163 -11.43 -10.73 -12.26
CA VAL A 163 -12.23 -11.83 -12.80
C VAL A 163 -13.72 -11.49 -12.69
N TYR A 164 -14.48 -11.65 -13.78
CA TYR A 164 -15.94 -11.65 -13.74
C TYR A 164 -16.48 -13.04 -14.04
N VAL A 165 -17.49 -13.46 -13.28
CA VAL A 165 -18.19 -14.74 -13.49
C VAL A 165 -19.66 -14.44 -13.76
N PRO A 166 -20.09 -14.41 -15.04
CA PRO A 166 -21.46 -14.03 -15.41
C PRO A 166 -22.53 -14.89 -14.73
N GLU A 167 -22.32 -16.21 -14.63
CA GLU A 167 -23.28 -17.13 -14.03
C GLU A 167 -23.49 -16.90 -12.52
N LEU A 168 -22.58 -16.16 -11.87
CA LEU A 168 -22.67 -15.75 -10.47
C LEU A 168 -23.02 -14.25 -10.31
N ASN A 169 -23.01 -13.49 -11.40
CA ASN A 169 -22.98 -12.02 -11.42
C ASN A 169 -22.01 -11.43 -10.37
N ALA A 170 -20.79 -11.98 -10.33
CA ALA A 170 -19.79 -11.66 -9.32
C ALA A 170 -18.46 -11.23 -9.95
N ALA A 171 -17.90 -10.13 -9.46
CA ALA A 171 -16.57 -9.63 -9.83
C ALA A 171 -15.57 -9.82 -8.69
N PHE A 172 -14.41 -10.41 -8.98
CA PHE A 172 -13.28 -10.58 -8.07
C PHE A 172 -12.17 -9.64 -8.51
N ILE A 173 -12.03 -8.54 -7.79
CA ILE A 173 -11.29 -7.36 -8.26
C ILE A 173 -9.96 -7.13 -7.56
N GLY A 174 -9.51 -8.09 -6.74
CA GLY A 174 -8.28 -7.97 -5.95
C GLY A 174 -8.30 -6.68 -5.12
N ASP A 175 -7.22 -5.92 -5.21
CA ASP A 175 -7.04 -4.66 -4.47
C ASP A 175 -7.47 -3.42 -5.24
N LEU A 176 -8.27 -3.58 -6.32
CA LEU A 176 -8.92 -2.42 -6.97
C LEU A 176 -9.81 -1.64 -6.00
N ILE A 177 -10.35 -2.32 -4.98
CA ILE A 177 -10.94 -1.72 -3.79
C ILE A 177 -10.30 -2.41 -2.57
N ILE A 178 -9.84 -1.64 -1.58
CA ILE A 178 -9.14 -2.18 -0.39
C ILE A 178 -10.11 -2.16 0.80
N GLY A 179 -11.16 -2.97 0.71
CA GLY A 179 -12.26 -3.00 1.67
C GLY A 179 -12.96 -1.64 1.74
N ARG A 180 -12.97 -1.03 2.93
CA ARG A 180 -13.55 0.32 3.16
C ARG A 180 -12.50 1.42 3.24
N SER A 181 -11.27 1.13 2.81
CA SER A 181 -10.13 2.04 2.93
C SER A 181 -10.02 2.96 1.73
N PHE A 182 -9.50 4.16 1.98
CA PHE A 182 -9.10 5.10 0.94
C PHE A 182 -8.08 4.48 -0.04
N PRO A 183 -8.21 4.73 -1.36
CA PRO A 183 -7.28 4.23 -2.37
C PRO A 183 -5.82 4.53 -2.04
N ASN A 184 -5.01 3.48 -1.97
CA ASN A 184 -3.59 3.63 -1.79
C ASN A 184 -2.92 3.81 -3.16
N ILE A 185 -2.76 5.04 -3.66
CA ILE A 185 -2.02 5.33 -4.92
C ILE A 185 -0.49 5.25 -4.75
N GLY A 186 -0.04 4.90 -3.56
CA GLY A 186 1.34 4.67 -3.23
C GLY A 186 1.59 5.12 -1.81
N ASN A 187 2.69 4.63 -1.26
CA ASN A 187 3.18 5.10 0.02
C ASN A 187 4.52 5.83 -0.17
N PRO A 188 5.02 6.53 0.85
CA PRO A 188 6.21 7.37 0.72
C PRO A 188 7.47 6.64 0.21
N TRP A 189 7.55 5.31 0.35
CA TRP A 189 8.77 4.53 0.06
C TRP A 189 8.66 3.59 -1.14
N LYS A 190 7.46 3.38 -1.68
CA LYS A 190 7.22 2.42 -2.77
C LYS A 190 7.13 3.14 -4.13
N PRO A 191 7.27 2.38 -5.24
CA PRO A 191 6.95 2.89 -6.57
C PRO A 191 5.51 3.43 -6.63
N THR A 192 5.33 4.43 -7.48
CA THR A 192 4.02 5.07 -7.73
C THR A 192 3.08 4.09 -8.44
N ARG A 193 1.77 4.30 -8.24
CA ARG A 193 0.69 3.48 -8.82
C ARG A 193 -0.08 4.27 -9.86
N PHE A 194 -0.97 3.60 -10.60
CA PHE A 194 -1.56 4.15 -11.82
C PHE A 194 -2.95 4.73 -11.55
N ALA A 195 -3.04 5.86 -10.85
CA ALA A 195 -4.30 6.45 -10.41
C ALA A 195 -5.37 6.57 -11.52
N LEU A 196 -5.04 7.20 -12.65
CA LEU A 196 -6.00 7.38 -13.74
C LEU A 196 -6.44 6.06 -14.37
N ASP A 197 -5.50 5.13 -14.59
CA ASP A 197 -5.80 3.81 -15.14
C ASP A 197 -6.61 2.95 -14.15
N TRP A 198 -6.39 3.15 -12.85
CA TRP A 198 -7.16 2.53 -11.78
C TRP A 198 -8.63 2.97 -11.84
N ALA A 199 -8.91 4.28 -11.89
CA ALA A 199 -10.27 4.79 -12.03
C ALA A 199 -10.96 4.24 -13.29
N LYS A 200 -10.28 4.23 -14.44
CA LYS A 200 -10.79 3.63 -15.69
C LYS A 200 -11.07 2.13 -15.55
N THR A 201 -10.27 1.42 -14.76
CA THR A 201 -10.47 -0.02 -14.51
C THR A 201 -11.71 -0.25 -13.65
N LEU A 202 -11.91 0.55 -12.60
CA LEU A 202 -13.12 0.51 -11.79
C LEU A 202 -14.38 0.86 -12.61
N GLU A 203 -14.27 1.81 -13.56
CA GLU A 203 -15.35 2.13 -14.49
C GLU A 203 -15.75 0.93 -15.37
N LYS A 204 -14.77 0.12 -15.81
CA LYS A 204 -15.04 -1.13 -16.55
C LYS A 204 -15.76 -2.16 -15.69
N VAL A 205 -15.34 -2.33 -14.43
CA VAL A 205 -16.04 -3.20 -13.47
C VAL A 205 -17.48 -2.70 -13.25
N ARG A 206 -17.65 -1.39 -13.03
CA ARG A 206 -18.97 -0.76 -12.86
C ARG A 206 -19.88 -0.96 -14.07
N ALA A 207 -19.33 -0.90 -15.29
CA ALA A 207 -20.09 -1.06 -16.52
C ALA A 207 -20.73 -2.46 -16.67
N LEU A 208 -20.18 -3.48 -16.01
CA LEU A 208 -20.78 -4.82 -15.95
C LEU A 208 -21.99 -4.90 -14.99
N ASN A 209 -22.20 -3.88 -14.15
CA ASN A 209 -23.22 -3.83 -13.10
C ASN A 209 -23.28 -5.12 -12.25
N PRO A 210 -22.15 -5.54 -11.62
CA PRO A 210 -22.10 -6.76 -10.83
C PRO A 210 -22.98 -6.66 -9.58
N GLU A 211 -23.69 -7.75 -9.26
CA GLU A 211 -24.44 -7.86 -8.00
C GLU A 211 -23.50 -8.03 -6.81
N TYR A 212 -22.37 -8.71 -7.02
CA TYR A 212 -21.38 -9.00 -5.97
C TYR A 212 -19.98 -8.52 -6.38
N ILE A 213 -19.30 -7.82 -5.48
CA ILE A 213 -17.90 -7.43 -5.65
C ILE A 213 -17.08 -8.00 -4.50
N PHE A 214 -16.14 -8.87 -4.85
CA PHE A 214 -15.13 -9.41 -3.95
C PHE A 214 -13.83 -8.62 -4.09
N CYS A 215 -13.34 -8.07 -2.98
CA CYS A 215 -12.19 -7.18 -2.92
C CYS A 215 -11.19 -7.63 -1.83
N ASN A 216 -9.99 -7.03 -1.78
CA ASN A 216 -8.91 -7.40 -0.84
C ASN A 216 -8.56 -8.90 -0.92
N GLY A 217 -8.20 -9.35 -2.13
CA GLY A 217 -8.02 -10.77 -2.45
C GLY A 217 -9.25 -11.65 -2.19
N ALA A 218 -10.45 -11.09 -2.38
CA ALA A 218 -11.74 -11.67 -2.01
C ALA A 218 -12.01 -11.82 -0.49
N GLY A 219 -11.27 -11.08 0.33
CA GLY A 219 -11.45 -11.00 1.78
C GLY A 219 -12.66 -10.18 2.26
N ALA A 220 -13.19 -9.29 1.41
CA ALA A 220 -14.39 -8.51 1.70
C ALA A 220 -15.34 -8.52 0.50
N MET A 221 -16.65 -8.48 0.77
CA MET A 221 -17.69 -8.52 -0.25
C MET A 221 -18.69 -7.38 -0.05
N PHE A 222 -18.99 -6.66 -1.13
CA PHE A 222 -20.11 -5.73 -1.22
C PHE A 222 -21.20 -6.32 -2.11
N LYS A 223 -22.46 -5.96 -1.85
CA LYS A 223 -23.63 -6.49 -2.59
C LYS A 223 -24.58 -5.38 -3.05
N GLY A 224 -25.09 -5.48 -4.27
CA GLY A 224 -26.18 -4.66 -4.78
C GLY A 224 -25.84 -3.18 -4.78
N GLU A 225 -26.65 -2.37 -4.11
CA GLU A 225 -26.42 -0.92 -4.01
C GLU A 225 -25.08 -0.57 -3.33
N GLU A 226 -24.70 -1.30 -2.28
CA GLU A 226 -23.42 -1.11 -1.58
C GLU A 226 -22.23 -1.30 -2.53
N ALA A 227 -22.31 -2.27 -3.44
CA ALA A 227 -21.28 -2.53 -4.43
C ALA A 227 -21.14 -1.36 -5.43
N ARG A 228 -22.29 -0.79 -5.85
CA ARG A 228 -22.32 0.38 -6.73
C ARG A 228 -21.74 1.61 -6.05
N GLU A 229 -22.18 1.90 -4.82
CA GLU A 229 -21.70 3.05 -4.05
C GLU A 229 -20.19 2.95 -3.77
N ALA A 230 -19.69 1.76 -3.45
CA ALA A 230 -18.26 1.53 -3.24
C ALA A 230 -17.45 1.81 -4.51
N LEU A 231 -17.92 1.34 -5.68
CA LEU A 231 -17.31 1.66 -6.97
C LEU A 231 -17.34 3.16 -7.26
N ASP A 232 -18.51 3.80 -7.12
CA ASP A 232 -18.69 5.21 -7.45
C ASP A 232 -17.82 6.11 -6.56
N ALA A 233 -17.79 5.86 -5.25
CA ALA A 233 -16.94 6.62 -4.33
C ALA A 233 -15.44 6.49 -4.67
N ASN A 234 -14.96 5.28 -4.98
CA ASN A 234 -13.56 5.05 -5.34
C ASN A 234 -13.21 5.66 -6.71
N ILE A 235 -14.09 5.54 -7.71
CA ILE A 235 -13.90 6.17 -9.03
C ILE A 235 -13.81 7.68 -8.86
N GLU A 236 -14.79 8.27 -8.17
CA GLU A 236 -14.90 9.72 -8.03
C GLU A 236 -13.72 10.32 -7.28
N VAL A 237 -13.33 9.73 -6.14
CA VAL A 237 -12.20 10.28 -5.37
C VAL A 237 -10.89 10.21 -6.14
N ILE A 238 -10.64 9.12 -6.87
CA ILE A 238 -9.41 8.97 -7.66
C ILE A 238 -9.40 9.99 -8.81
N ARG A 239 -10.52 10.12 -9.54
CA ARG A 239 -10.65 11.10 -10.64
C ARG A 239 -10.44 12.53 -10.13
N ASN A 240 -11.17 12.90 -9.09
CA ASN A 240 -11.18 14.26 -8.59
C ASN A 240 -9.82 14.69 -8.01
N LEU A 241 -9.17 13.84 -7.20
CA LEU A 241 -7.84 14.17 -6.68
C LEU A 241 -6.78 14.17 -7.78
N HIS A 242 -6.89 13.30 -8.78
CA HIS A 242 -5.99 13.31 -9.93
C HIS A 242 -6.13 14.61 -10.73
N GLU A 243 -7.36 15.07 -10.99
CA GLU A 243 -7.64 16.35 -11.67
C GLU A 243 -7.05 17.53 -10.89
N GLN A 244 -7.29 17.62 -9.58
CA GLN A 244 -6.68 18.67 -8.75
C GLN A 244 -5.15 18.69 -8.86
N VAL A 245 -4.49 17.53 -8.82
CA VAL A 245 -3.03 17.46 -8.97
C VAL A 245 -2.58 17.93 -10.34
N VAL A 246 -3.30 17.54 -11.41
CA VAL A 246 -2.99 17.99 -12.79
C VAL A 246 -3.14 19.50 -12.90
N ASP A 247 -4.21 20.07 -12.35
CA ASP A 247 -4.45 21.52 -12.37
C ASP A 247 -3.31 22.26 -11.67
N TYR A 248 -2.93 21.82 -10.47
CA TYR A 248 -1.83 22.45 -9.73
C TYR A 248 -0.45 22.24 -10.37
N ILE A 249 -0.22 21.14 -11.09
CA ILE A 249 0.97 20.98 -11.92
C ILE A 249 0.99 22.03 -13.04
N ASN A 250 -0.13 22.24 -13.73
CA ASN A 250 -0.23 23.23 -14.82
C ASN A 250 -0.10 24.68 -14.32
N GLU A 251 -0.36 24.92 -13.04
CA GLU A 251 -0.14 26.21 -12.35
C GLU A 251 1.30 26.39 -11.84
N ASP A 252 2.22 25.45 -12.11
CA ASP A 252 3.58 25.42 -11.57
C ASP A 252 3.63 25.46 -10.02
N MET A 253 2.58 24.95 -9.35
CA MET A 253 2.52 24.92 -7.89
C MET A 253 3.55 23.95 -7.32
N HIS A 254 4.38 24.44 -6.40
CA HIS A 254 5.37 23.61 -5.72
C HIS A 254 4.69 22.51 -4.89
N ILE A 255 5.24 21.29 -4.94
CA ILE A 255 4.63 20.10 -4.31
C ILE A 255 4.38 20.26 -2.80
N THR A 256 5.23 21.03 -2.11
CA THR A 256 5.08 21.30 -0.66
C THR A 256 3.85 22.15 -0.35
N GLU A 257 3.36 22.96 -1.28
CA GLU A 257 2.09 23.70 -1.14
C GLU A 257 0.91 22.82 -1.58
N MET A 258 1.10 22.06 -2.66
CA MET A 258 0.08 21.22 -3.28
C MET A 258 -0.52 20.19 -2.32
N ILE A 259 0.31 19.55 -1.48
CA ILE A 259 -0.17 18.57 -0.49
C ILE A 259 -1.14 19.16 0.54
N HIS A 260 -1.13 20.48 0.75
CA HIS A 260 -2.06 21.17 1.64
C HIS A 260 -3.32 21.65 0.91
N LYS A 261 -3.27 21.79 -0.41
CA LYS A 261 -4.35 22.28 -1.27
C LYS A 261 -5.24 21.18 -1.83
N VAL A 262 -4.69 20.01 -2.15
CA VAL A 262 -5.47 18.86 -2.62
C VAL A 262 -6.35 18.33 -1.48
N LYS A 263 -7.66 18.25 -1.71
CA LYS A 263 -8.65 17.83 -0.70
C LYS A 263 -9.68 16.86 -1.28
N ILE A 264 -10.08 15.88 -0.48
CA ILE A 264 -11.24 15.04 -0.77
C ILE A 264 -12.49 15.93 -0.85
N PRO A 265 -13.35 15.80 -1.88
CA PRO A 265 -14.62 16.52 -1.97
C PRO A 265 -15.47 16.36 -0.71
N ASP A 266 -16.17 17.43 -0.32
CA ASP A 266 -16.92 17.47 0.95
C ASP A 266 -17.92 16.31 1.11
N HIS A 267 -18.62 15.93 0.04
CA HIS A 267 -19.59 14.83 0.06
C HIS A 267 -18.94 13.43 0.14
N LEU A 268 -17.63 13.33 -0.08
CA LEU A 268 -16.87 12.07 0.02
C LEU A 268 -16.05 11.95 1.32
N LYS A 269 -15.90 13.04 2.09
CA LYS A 269 -15.05 13.07 3.30
C LYS A 269 -15.41 12.00 4.33
N ASP A 270 -16.72 11.79 4.53
CA ASP A 270 -17.26 10.82 5.48
C ASP A 270 -17.77 9.54 4.79
N SER A 271 -17.36 9.31 3.54
CA SER A 271 -17.76 8.12 2.79
C SER A 271 -17.34 6.85 3.53
N PRO A 272 -18.24 5.88 3.73
CA PRO A 272 -17.94 4.64 4.45
C PRO A 272 -17.09 3.66 3.63
N TYR A 273 -16.67 4.06 2.43
CA TYR A 273 -15.84 3.30 1.50
C TYR A 273 -14.44 3.92 1.31
N LEU A 274 -14.16 5.07 1.94
CA LEU A 274 -12.94 5.86 1.70
C LEU A 274 -12.19 6.21 3.00
N ASN A 275 -12.21 5.32 4.00
CA ASN A 275 -11.57 5.56 5.29
C ASN A 275 -10.04 5.76 5.14
N PRO A 276 -9.47 6.92 5.53
CA PRO A 276 -8.06 7.23 5.31
C PRO A 276 -7.13 6.71 6.43
N SER A 277 -7.54 5.69 7.18
CA SER A 277 -6.71 5.10 8.24
C SER A 277 -5.49 4.36 7.72
N TYR A 278 -5.49 3.86 6.47
CA TYR A 278 -4.34 3.19 5.87
C TYR A 278 -3.50 4.12 4.99
N SER A 279 -4.14 4.94 4.16
CA SER A 279 -3.51 5.91 3.25
C SER A 279 -4.19 7.28 3.36
N ARG A 280 -3.62 8.33 2.76
CA ARG A 280 -4.08 9.72 2.92
C ARG A 280 -3.93 10.57 1.65
N PRO A 281 -4.69 11.67 1.50
CA PRO A 281 -4.65 12.55 0.32
C PRO A 281 -3.26 13.11 0.01
N GLU A 282 -2.43 13.35 1.02
CA GLU A 282 -1.07 13.87 0.84
C GLU A 282 -0.19 12.83 0.13
N PHE A 283 -0.31 11.55 0.49
CA PHE A 283 0.40 10.47 -0.20
C PHE A 283 -0.12 10.26 -1.61
N PHE A 284 -1.44 10.38 -1.81
CA PHE A 284 -2.02 10.40 -3.15
C PHE A 284 -1.37 11.49 -4.01
N THR A 285 -1.33 12.71 -3.49
CA THR A 285 -0.78 13.90 -4.17
C THR A 285 0.68 13.69 -4.58
N PHE A 286 1.53 13.30 -3.64
CA PHE A 286 2.94 12.99 -3.94
C PHE A 286 3.09 11.92 -5.03
N ASN A 287 2.26 10.88 -5.02
CA ASN A 287 2.43 9.77 -5.96
C ASN A 287 1.90 10.11 -7.36
N VAL A 288 0.81 10.86 -7.48
CA VAL A 288 0.34 11.35 -8.79
C VAL A 288 1.32 12.38 -9.35
N TYR A 289 1.81 13.30 -8.53
CA TYR A 289 2.85 14.26 -8.93
C TYR A 289 4.09 13.55 -9.45
N ARG A 290 4.66 12.60 -8.69
CA ARG A 290 5.84 11.81 -9.13
C ARG A 290 5.61 10.99 -10.40
N TRP A 291 4.36 10.62 -10.71
CA TRP A 291 4.02 9.87 -11.92
C TRP A 291 3.93 10.76 -13.16
N LEU A 292 3.37 11.97 -13.00
CA LEU A 292 3.13 12.89 -14.10
C LEU A 292 4.22 13.93 -14.29
N HIS A 293 4.99 14.21 -13.25
CA HIS A 293 5.96 15.30 -13.18
C HIS A 293 7.38 14.77 -12.92
N GLY A 294 8.36 15.51 -13.44
CA GLY A 294 9.78 15.23 -13.21
C GLY A 294 10.23 15.55 -11.79
N TYR A 295 11.53 15.36 -11.54
CA TYR A 295 12.14 15.65 -10.24
C TYR A 295 12.45 17.14 -10.02
N MET A 296 12.51 17.94 -11.09
CA MET A 296 12.85 19.37 -11.03
C MET A 296 11.64 20.19 -10.63
N ASP A 297 11.73 21.01 -9.60
CA ASP A 297 10.64 21.78 -8.98
C ASP A 297 10.72 23.30 -9.26
N ASN A 298 11.35 23.67 -10.38
CA ASN A 298 11.67 25.06 -10.76
C ASN A 298 12.65 25.79 -9.82
N ASN A 299 13.26 25.10 -8.85
CA ASN A 299 14.38 25.63 -8.08
C ASN A 299 15.74 25.15 -8.63
N PRO A 300 16.59 26.04 -9.18
CA PRO A 300 17.90 25.67 -9.71
C PRO A 300 18.83 24.97 -8.69
N SER A 301 18.68 25.23 -7.39
CA SER A 301 19.50 24.56 -6.38
C SER A 301 19.16 23.06 -6.22
N HIS A 302 18.00 22.63 -6.69
CA HIS A 302 17.53 21.24 -6.60
C HIS A 302 17.80 20.42 -7.87
N LEU A 303 18.32 21.04 -8.95
CA LEU A 303 18.55 20.35 -10.21
C LEU A 303 19.63 19.26 -10.10
N LEU A 304 20.76 19.58 -9.44
CA LEU A 304 21.88 18.67 -9.17
C LEU A 304 22.43 18.98 -7.77
N PRO A 305 21.71 18.61 -6.69
CA PRO A 305 22.05 19.02 -5.34
C PRO A 305 23.36 18.39 -4.86
N ARG A 306 24.08 19.11 -3.99
CA ARG A 306 25.19 18.56 -3.20
C ARG A 306 24.64 17.61 -2.12
N PRO A 307 25.46 16.71 -1.54
CA PRO A 307 25.03 15.90 -0.41
C PRO A 307 24.42 16.77 0.70
N GLU A 308 23.29 16.34 1.24
CA GLU A 308 22.53 17.10 2.24
C GLU A 308 23.38 17.47 3.47
N THR A 309 24.25 16.56 3.92
CA THR A 309 25.17 16.80 5.04
C THR A 309 26.16 17.95 4.79
N GLU A 310 26.57 18.15 3.53
CA GLU A 310 27.45 19.26 3.13
C GLU A 310 26.70 20.60 3.24
N VAL A 311 25.48 20.65 2.67
CA VAL A 311 24.64 21.86 2.67
C VAL A 311 24.21 22.23 4.09
N MET A 312 23.69 21.27 4.86
CA MET A 312 23.25 21.50 6.25
C MET A 312 24.43 21.86 7.16
N GLY A 313 25.62 21.32 6.89
CA GLY A 313 26.86 21.71 7.55
C GLY A 313 27.21 23.18 7.37
N GLU A 314 27.08 23.72 6.15
CA GLU A 314 27.29 25.16 5.90
C GLU A 314 26.20 26.02 6.55
N LEU A 315 24.94 25.61 6.51
CA LEU A 315 23.86 26.32 7.21
C LEU A 315 24.09 26.37 8.73
N ASN A 316 24.52 25.27 9.33
CA ASN A 316 24.84 25.21 10.75
C ASN A 316 26.03 26.15 11.10
N LYS A 317 27.07 26.21 10.25
CA LYS A 317 28.19 27.17 10.43
C LYS A 317 27.75 28.62 10.35
N LEU A 318 26.83 28.95 9.42
CA LEU A 318 26.28 30.30 9.27
C LEU A 318 25.45 30.72 10.49
N ILE A 319 24.66 29.80 11.06
CA ILE A 319 23.91 30.03 12.31
C ILE A 319 24.88 30.21 13.48
N GLY A 320 25.99 29.47 13.48
CA GLY A 320 27.15 29.62 14.36
C GLY A 320 26.96 29.08 15.77
N ASP A 321 25.72 28.74 16.16
CA ASP A 321 25.37 28.24 17.48
C ASP A 321 24.21 27.21 17.39
N PRO A 322 24.50 25.91 17.52
CA PRO A 322 23.50 24.84 17.51
C PRO A 322 22.36 25.02 18.53
N GLU A 323 22.61 25.68 19.67
CA GLU A 323 21.59 25.91 20.69
C GLU A 323 20.47 26.83 20.20
N LYS A 324 20.76 27.71 19.23
CA LYS A 324 19.71 28.54 18.60
C LYS A 324 18.73 27.70 17.80
N ILE A 325 19.20 26.65 17.12
CA ILE A 325 18.35 25.72 16.37
C ILE A 325 17.46 24.95 17.34
N ILE A 326 18.06 24.37 18.39
CA ILE A 326 17.32 23.62 19.42
C ILE A 326 16.26 24.51 20.10
N LYS A 327 16.64 25.71 20.53
CA LYS A 327 15.71 26.67 21.15
C LYS A 327 14.57 27.01 20.20
N ARG A 328 14.87 27.32 18.94
CA ARG A 328 13.82 27.68 17.97
C ARG A 328 12.87 26.52 17.69
N SER A 329 13.38 25.30 17.58
CA SER A 329 12.54 24.10 17.43
C SER A 329 11.63 23.88 18.63
N LYS A 330 12.09 24.16 19.87
CA LYS A 330 11.23 24.11 21.06
C LYS A 330 10.13 25.17 21.04
N GLU A 331 10.46 26.42 20.70
CA GLU A 331 9.47 27.50 20.56
C GLU A 331 8.40 27.16 19.52
N LEU A 332 8.79 26.58 18.38
CA LEU A 332 7.86 26.13 17.34
C LEU A 332 6.97 24.97 17.83
N LEU A 333 7.53 24.04 18.61
CA LEU A 333 6.74 22.98 19.25
C LEU A 333 5.72 23.56 20.24
N GLU A 334 6.10 24.54 21.06
CA GLU A 334 5.18 25.25 21.98
C GLU A 334 4.05 25.99 21.24
N GLN A 335 4.29 26.37 19.98
CA GLN A 335 3.32 27.00 19.08
C GLN A 335 2.49 25.98 18.27
N ASP A 336 2.58 24.70 18.61
CA ASP A 336 1.89 23.58 17.95
C ASP A 336 2.30 23.39 16.47
N GLN A 337 3.53 23.77 16.12
CA GLN A 337 4.10 23.66 14.78
C GLN A 337 5.13 22.53 14.71
N ALA A 338 4.77 21.33 15.18
CA ALA A 338 5.70 20.22 15.36
C ALA A 338 6.41 19.78 14.07
N GLN A 339 5.72 19.79 12.93
CA GLN A 339 6.32 19.43 11.63
C GLN A 339 7.37 20.47 11.19
N LEU A 340 7.07 21.76 11.33
CA LEU A 340 8.01 22.83 11.03
C LEU A 340 9.20 22.82 12.00
N ALA A 341 8.94 22.57 13.29
CA ALA A 341 9.99 22.41 14.30
C ALA A 341 10.95 21.27 13.96
N LEU A 342 10.43 20.16 13.41
CA LEU A 342 11.22 19.01 12.95
C LEU A 342 12.11 19.38 11.78
N GLU A 343 11.58 20.10 10.79
CA GLU A 343 12.35 20.57 9.62
C GLU A 343 13.46 21.56 10.02
N VAL A 344 13.18 22.48 10.96
CA VAL A 344 14.19 23.39 11.50
C VAL A 344 15.26 22.61 12.27
N LEU A 345 14.88 21.61 13.06
CA LEU A 345 15.82 20.78 13.81
C LEU A 345 16.69 19.92 12.88
N ASP A 346 16.16 19.55 11.72
CA ASP A 346 16.85 18.65 10.78
C ASP A 346 18.17 19.25 10.27
N VAL A 347 18.26 20.59 10.16
CA VAL A 347 19.53 21.29 9.86
C VAL A 347 20.64 20.82 10.79
N LEU A 348 20.37 20.74 12.11
CA LEU A 348 21.36 20.29 13.08
C LEU A 348 21.56 18.77 13.03
N ILE A 349 20.49 17.99 12.85
CA ILE A 349 20.58 16.53 12.79
C ILE A 349 21.42 16.05 11.60
N GLN A 350 21.29 16.67 10.43
CA GLN A 350 22.06 16.32 9.24
C GLN A 350 23.51 16.84 9.33
N ALA A 351 23.71 18.03 9.92
CA ALA A 351 25.04 18.62 10.10
C ALA A 351 25.87 17.91 11.17
N ASP A 352 25.23 17.48 12.26
CA ASP A 352 25.83 16.75 13.38
C ASP A 352 24.95 15.54 13.78
N PRO A 353 25.05 14.42 13.05
CA PRO A 353 24.26 13.23 13.33
C PRO A 353 24.52 12.62 14.70
N ASP A 354 25.61 12.95 15.39
CA ASP A 354 25.91 12.42 16.72
C ASP A 354 25.33 13.29 17.86
N ASN A 355 24.68 14.41 17.54
CA ASN A 355 24.13 15.35 18.51
C ASN A 355 22.99 14.72 19.35
N ILE A 356 23.28 14.46 20.62
CA ILE A 356 22.34 13.79 21.54
C ILE A 356 21.14 14.67 21.88
N GLU A 357 21.35 15.97 22.10
CA GLU A 357 20.25 16.88 22.47
C GLU A 357 19.29 17.11 21.31
N ALA A 358 19.80 17.25 20.09
CA ALA A 358 18.97 17.30 18.89
C ALA A 358 18.15 16.02 18.72
N ARG A 359 18.74 14.83 18.88
CA ARG A 359 18.00 13.56 18.78
C ARG A 359 16.95 13.40 19.88
N LYS A 360 17.22 13.86 21.11
CA LYS A 360 16.21 13.89 22.19
C LYS A 360 15.01 14.76 21.81
N LEU A 361 15.26 15.96 21.27
CA LEU A 361 14.18 16.84 20.81
C LEU A 361 13.45 16.24 19.60
N ARG A 362 14.15 15.58 18.66
CA ARG A 362 13.52 14.87 17.54
C ARG A 362 12.56 13.79 18.03
N ILE A 363 12.93 13.01 19.06
CA ILE A 363 12.01 12.04 19.68
C ILE A 363 10.75 12.73 20.21
N GLU A 364 10.87 13.89 20.86
CA GLU A 364 9.72 14.63 21.39
C GLU A 364 8.78 15.11 20.27
N LEU A 365 9.35 15.71 19.22
CA LEU A 365 8.62 16.15 18.03
C LEU A 365 7.89 15.00 17.33
N LEU A 366 8.59 13.89 17.09
CA LEU A 366 8.01 12.71 16.47
C LEU A 366 6.91 12.09 17.34
N LYS A 367 7.01 12.18 18.68
CA LYS A 367 5.93 11.72 19.57
C LYS A 367 4.69 12.60 19.44
N ARG A 368 4.86 13.94 19.32
CA ARG A 368 3.75 14.87 19.07
C ARG A 368 3.07 14.51 17.75
N LEU A 369 3.83 14.41 16.66
CA LEU A 369 3.32 14.03 15.33
C LEU A 369 2.60 12.67 15.35
N ALA A 370 3.20 11.64 15.96
CA ALA A 370 2.59 10.31 16.05
C ALA A 370 1.31 10.23 16.88
N ALA A 371 1.11 11.16 17.81
CA ALA A 371 -0.12 11.21 18.62
C ALA A 371 -1.30 11.78 17.83
N GLU A 372 -1.02 12.65 16.85
CA GLU A 372 -2.04 13.35 16.04
C GLU A 372 -2.28 12.70 14.68
N ASP A 373 -1.37 11.84 14.24
CA ASP A 373 -1.46 11.19 12.94
C ASP A 373 -2.44 10.01 12.94
N TYR A 374 -3.50 10.13 12.13
CA TYR A 374 -4.51 9.09 11.97
C TYR A 374 -4.09 7.97 11.00
N CYS A 375 -3.10 8.22 10.14
CA CYS A 375 -2.73 7.31 9.07
C CYS A 375 -1.70 6.30 9.57
N LEU A 376 -2.01 5.00 9.41
CA LEU A 376 -1.18 3.89 9.86
C LEU A 376 0.27 4.01 9.35
N MET A 377 0.44 4.34 8.08
CA MET A 377 1.76 4.35 7.44
C MET A 377 2.68 5.46 7.99
N SER A 378 2.21 6.72 8.08
CA SER A 378 3.02 7.81 8.65
C SER A 378 3.18 7.64 10.16
N ARG A 379 2.11 7.28 10.89
CA ARG A 379 2.19 7.04 12.33
C ARG A 379 3.24 5.98 12.69
N ASN A 380 3.25 4.86 11.97
CA ASN A 380 4.25 3.81 12.21
C ASN A 380 5.66 4.27 11.84
N ALA A 381 5.82 5.11 10.81
CA ALA A 381 7.12 5.67 10.47
C ALA A 381 7.68 6.59 11.57
N TRP A 382 6.85 7.47 12.15
CA TRP A 382 7.25 8.29 13.29
C TRP A 382 7.74 7.42 14.46
N ILE A 383 7.00 6.34 14.76
CA ILE A 383 7.38 5.38 15.81
C ILE A 383 8.70 4.66 15.48
N TYR A 384 8.90 4.27 14.22
CA TYR A 384 10.15 3.64 13.79
C TYR A 384 11.35 4.55 14.06
N TYR A 385 11.28 5.83 13.68
CA TYR A 385 12.38 6.78 13.89
C TYR A 385 12.59 7.14 15.37
N ILE A 386 11.52 7.21 16.17
CA ILE A 386 11.63 7.33 17.64
C ILE A 386 12.46 6.17 18.22
N ASN A 387 12.19 4.94 17.77
CA ASN A 387 12.90 3.75 18.24
C ASN A 387 14.38 3.81 17.83
N LYS A 388 14.69 4.21 16.59
CA LYS A 388 16.07 4.36 16.11
C LYS A 388 16.87 5.38 16.91
N ASP A 389 16.31 6.54 17.21
CA ASP A 389 17.00 7.53 18.06
C ASP A 389 17.18 7.04 19.49
N THR A 390 16.17 6.35 20.03
CA THR A 390 16.26 5.77 21.37
C THR A 390 17.37 4.72 21.47
N GLU A 391 17.47 3.83 20.48
CA GLU A 391 18.54 2.82 20.38
C GLU A 391 19.92 3.48 20.24
N PHE A 392 20.02 4.50 19.40
CA PHE A 392 21.24 5.26 19.20
C PHE A 392 21.74 5.89 20.50
N ILE A 393 20.88 6.63 21.22
CA ILE A 393 21.24 7.28 22.48
C ILE A 393 21.70 6.25 23.52
N LYS A 394 20.96 5.13 23.67
CA LYS A 394 21.34 4.03 24.56
C LYS A 394 22.71 3.44 24.22
N SER A 395 23.04 3.33 22.93
CA SER A 395 24.33 2.78 22.48
C SER A 395 25.51 3.69 22.83
N LYS A 396 25.30 5.01 22.88
CA LYS A 396 26.34 5.99 23.27
C LYS A 396 26.53 6.02 24.78
N SER A 397 25.47 5.90 25.58
CA SER A 397 25.56 5.82 27.05
C SER A 397 26.37 4.59 27.52
N LYS A 398 26.22 3.44 26.85
CA LYS A 398 26.95 2.19 27.17
C LYS A 398 28.44 2.20 26.82
N LYS A 399 28.93 3.18 26.05
CA LYS A 399 30.35 3.31 25.69
C LYS A 399 31.13 4.20 26.67
N VAL A 400 30.44 4.81 27.64
CA VAL A 400 31.01 5.72 28.64
C VAL A 400 31.16 5.04 30.02
N GLU A 401 30.62 3.82 30.16
CA GLU A 401 30.91 2.86 31.23
C GLU A 401 31.97 1.86 30.77
#